data_AF-A0A947F9V4-F1
#
_entry.id   AF-A0A947F9V4-F1
#
_cell.length_a   1.000
_cell.length_b   1.000
_cell.length_c   1.000
_cell.angle_alpha   90.00
_cell.angle_beta   90.00
_cell.angle_gamma   90.00
#
_symmetry.space_group_name_H-M   'P 1'
#
loop_
_entity.id
_entity.type
_entity.pdbx_description
1 polymer ?
#
loop_
_entity_poly.entity_id
_entity_poly.type
_entity_poly.pdbx_seq_one_letter_code
_entity_poly.pdbx_strand_id
1 'polypeptide(L)'
;FEDLNPANTYWSKYYHLFSNVDTEEQRFLRFEKWWGGFFKMTAEEIHFIVKRLFIGNELEKGQLQMDDGRRIMLKNFQTPILAFASEGDNITPPPQALNWIHKVYGTVDEIKRCGQIIIYMVHKRIGHLGIFVSGSVAKKEHDQIIGNMGWFEYLAPGLYEMVIEESSNSNGLDDYTVRFEERQMEDIYELDDGIVDEEPFEVVKQVSRLNNLAYKTFVSPWLKSLINEPTAEFIRQLHPLRMQRYALSDRNPFCLPIKGLAELARSQRKVVSQDNFFIQYEEFISDSLKNNLDYFRDFRDSSQEFVFKLIYDNPWMKTFFGTSKDTVKELPMTKKKIFRATEKEKVRLRKLAEKGGFIEASIRVMRAVAGADLGIDILEFEAAETIIQKSKRLRTLNPEQYKQINKEQALILHAVPRKALTSLAQMELSSRDKKRLYDVAVQIALADEKSETREKGTLKRLHRILFS
;
A
#
# COMPACT_ATOMS: atom_id res chain seq x y z
N PHE A 1 -7.34 -9.29 17.46
CA PHE A 1 -6.07 -8.53 17.36
C PHE A 1 -5.14 -8.91 18.51
N GLU A 2 -5.58 -8.76 19.76
CA GLU A 2 -4.78 -9.13 20.94
C GLU A 2 -4.23 -10.58 20.88
N ASP A 3 -5.05 -11.50 20.37
CA ASP A 3 -4.66 -12.90 20.17
C ASP A 3 -3.64 -13.11 19.03
N LEU A 4 -3.48 -12.19 18.07
CA LEU A 4 -2.52 -12.37 16.96
C LEU A 4 -1.07 -12.28 17.45
N ASN A 5 -0.83 -11.58 18.55
CA ASN A 5 0.49 -11.49 19.16
C ASN A 5 0.39 -11.56 20.70
N PRO A 6 0.18 -12.76 21.27
CA PRO A 6 -0.01 -12.94 22.70
C PRO A 6 1.24 -12.53 23.49
N ALA A 7 2.44 -12.74 22.93
CA ALA A 7 3.71 -12.35 23.53
C ALA A 7 3.79 -10.84 23.76
N ASN A 8 3.35 -10.03 22.79
CA ASN A 8 3.27 -8.59 22.96
C ASN A 8 2.12 -8.18 23.88
N THR A 9 0.92 -8.71 23.61
CA THR A 9 -0.33 -8.35 24.30
C THR A 9 -0.25 -8.60 25.80
N TYR A 10 0.16 -9.80 26.22
CA TYR A 10 0.08 -10.24 27.61
C TYR A 10 1.36 -10.00 28.40
N TRP A 11 2.51 -9.83 27.74
CA TRP A 11 3.78 -9.72 28.41
C TRP A 11 4.60 -8.51 27.97
N SER A 12 5.15 -8.51 26.76
CA SER A 12 6.20 -7.57 26.32
C SER A 12 5.81 -6.10 26.51
N LYS A 13 4.55 -5.75 26.20
CA LYS A 13 4.03 -4.39 26.40
C LYS A 13 4.08 -3.95 27.86
N TYR A 14 3.65 -4.82 28.78
CA TYR A 14 3.64 -4.53 30.23
C TYR A 14 5.04 -4.60 30.83
N TYR A 15 5.87 -5.53 30.38
CA TYR A 15 7.26 -5.61 30.79
C TYR A 15 8.05 -4.36 30.37
N HIS A 16 7.81 -3.85 29.17
CA HIS A 16 8.43 -2.62 28.70
C HIS A 16 8.02 -1.40 29.55
N LEU A 17 6.75 -1.30 29.95
CA LEU A 17 6.31 -0.29 30.92
C LEU A 17 6.98 -0.48 32.28
N PHE A 18 7.07 -1.72 32.77
CA PHE A 18 7.67 -2.04 34.06
C PHE A 18 9.15 -1.67 34.12
N SER A 19 9.93 -2.09 33.12
CA SER A 19 11.37 -1.82 33.01
C SER A 19 11.68 -0.34 32.78
N ASN A 20 10.76 0.41 32.16
CA ASN A 20 10.95 1.84 31.82
C ASN A 20 9.94 2.76 32.54
N VAL A 21 9.51 2.39 33.75
CA VAL A 21 8.38 3.04 34.45
C VAL A 21 8.54 4.55 34.63
N ASP A 22 9.78 5.03 34.75
CA ASP A 22 10.10 6.45 34.97
C ASP A 22 9.86 7.32 33.72
N THR A 23 9.84 6.74 32.52
CA THR A 23 9.72 7.47 31.24
C THR A 23 8.53 7.03 30.40
N GLU A 24 8.05 5.80 30.59
CA GLU A 24 7.12 5.14 29.67
C GLU A 24 5.64 5.39 30.01
N GLU A 25 5.33 5.89 31.21
CA GLU A 25 3.95 6.08 31.69
C GLU A 25 3.07 6.85 30.68
N GLN A 26 3.54 8.01 30.21
CA GLN A 26 2.73 8.86 29.34
C GLN A 26 2.47 8.21 27.97
N ARG A 27 3.49 7.55 27.39
CA ARG A 27 3.35 6.87 26.09
C ARG A 27 2.38 5.71 26.20
N PHE A 28 2.56 4.86 27.20
CA PHE A 28 1.69 3.73 27.48
C PHE A 28 0.23 4.17 27.68
N LEU A 29 -0.03 5.18 28.53
CA LEU A 29 -1.39 5.66 28.78
C LEU A 29 -2.05 6.27 27.53
N ARG A 30 -1.30 6.99 26.69
CA ARG A 30 -1.84 7.49 25.41
C ARG A 30 -2.24 6.35 24.49
N PHE A 31 -1.38 5.33 24.36
CA PHE A 31 -1.67 4.15 23.56
C PHE A 31 -2.91 3.41 24.10
N GLU A 32 -2.98 3.13 25.40
CA GLU A 32 -4.09 2.39 26.00
C GLU A 32 -5.43 3.14 25.93
N LYS A 33 -5.40 4.48 26.04
CA LYS A 33 -6.60 5.31 25.84
C LYS A 33 -7.10 5.25 24.40
N TRP A 34 -6.19 5.30 23.43
CA TRP A 34 -6.53 5.16 22.02
C TRP A 34 -7.03 3.74 21.70
N TRP A 35 -6.31 2.71 22.17
CA TRP A 35 -6.63 1.29 21.99
C TRP A 35 -7.99 0.90 22.61
N GLY A 36 -8.32 1.48 23.78
CA GLY A 36 -9.60 1.29 24.45
C GLY A 36 -10.78 2.09 23.85
N GLY A 37 -10.56 2.84 22.77
CA GLY A 37 -11.58 3.62 22.08
C GLY A 37 -12.49 2.75 21.21
N PHE A 38 -13.52 2.15 21.81
CA PHE A 38 -14.48 1.34 21.04
C PHE A 38 -15.49 2.20 20.29
N PHE A 39 -15.71 1.89 19.01
CA PHE A 39 -16.71 2.51 18.16
C PHE A 39 -17.89 1.57 17.93
N LYS A 40 -19.09 2.13 17.78
CA LYS A 40 -20.29 1.38 17.39
C LYS A 40 -20.39 1.37 15.86
N MET A 41 -20.81 0.23 15.31
CA MET A 41 -21.24 0.11 13.92
C MET A 41 -22.66 -0.47 13.89
N THR A 42 -23.43 -0.11 12.88
CA THR A 42 -24.74 -0.71 12.61
C THR A 42 -24.58 -2.15 12.12
N ALA A 43 -25.66 -2.92 12.20
CA ALA A 43 -25.67 -4.27 11.66
C ALA A 43 -25.43 -4.25 10.15
N GLU A 44 -26.01 -3.28 9.45
CA GLU A 44 -25.92 -3.09 8.01
C GLU A 44 -24.47 -2.84 7.57
N GLU A 45 -23.73 -1.96 8.27
CA GLU A 45 -22.32 -1.67 7.98
C GLU A 45 -21.43 -2.91 8.16
N ILE A 46 -21.54 -3.61 9.31
CA ILE A 46 -20.74 -4.82 9.56
C ILE A 46 -21.07 -5.90 8.51
N HIS A 47 -22.36 -6.12 8.23
CA HIS A 47 -22.77 -7.09 7.23
C HIS A 47 -22.28 -6.72 5.83
N PHE A 48 -22.29 -5.43 5.46
CA PHE A 48 -21.77 -4.96 4.18
C PHE A 48 -20.28 -5.27 4.06
N ILE A 49 -19.47 -4.86 5.04
CA ILE A 49 -18.01 -5.03 5.03
C ILE A 49 -17.65 -6.53 5.00
N VAL A 50 -18.18 -7.33 5.94
CA VAL A 50 -17.83 -8.75 6.03
C VAL A 50 -18.28 -9.51 4.79
N LYS A 51 -19.52 -9.33 4.35
CA LYS A 51 -20.07 -10.10 3.23
C LYS A 51 -19.43 -9.73 1.90
N ARG A 52 -19.28 -8.44 1.63
CA ARG A 52 -18.89 -7.95 0.29
C ARG A 52 -17.39 -7.82 0.14
N LEU A 53 -16.68 -7.38 1.18
CA LEU A 53 -15.23 -7.16 1.13
C LEU A 53 -14.49 -8.42 1.56
N PHE A 54 -14.58 -8.83 2.83
CA PHE A 54 -13.78 -9.94 3.38
C PHE A 54 -14.13 -11.32 2.80
N ILE A 55 -15.41 -11.64 2.69
CA ILE A 55 -15.86 -12.95 2.17
C ILE A 55 -16.09 -12.90 0.66
N GLY A 56 -16.54 -11.74 0.15
CA GLY A 56 -16.97 -11.60 -1.23
C GLY A 56 -15.84 -11.31 -2.22
N ASN A 57 -14.82 -10.57 -1.77
CA ASN A 57 -13.81 -9.91 -2.60
C ASN A 57 -14.44 -9.09 -3.75
N GLU A 58 -15.60 -8.47 -3.49
CA GLU A 58 -16.39 -7.78 -4.53
C GLU A 58 -15.67 -6.54 -5.08
N LEU A 59 -14.79 -5.90 -4.31
CA LEU A 59 -14.07 -4.69 -4.74
C LEU A 59 -13.05 -4.99 -5.84
N GLU A 60 -12.16 -5.95 -5.63
CA GLU A 60 -11.15 -6.38 -6.62
C GLU A 60 -11.80 -7.04 -7.85
N LYS A 61 -12.92 -7.73 -7.67
CA LYS A 61 -13.72 -8.32 -8.76
C LYS A 61 -14.53 -7.26 -9.52
N GLY A 62 -14.52 -6.00 -9.06
CA GLY A 62 -15.31 -4.90 -9.61
C GLY A 62 -16.81 -5.16 -9.55
N GLN A 63 -17.29 -5.94 -8.60
CA GLN A 63 -18.70 -6.32 -8.38
C GLN A 63 -19.35 -5.52 -7.25
N LEU A 64 -18.57 -4.75 -6.49
CA LEU A 64 -19.06 -3.97 -5.35
C LEU A 64 -20.06 -2.90 -5.82
N GLN A 65 -21.29 -3.01 -5.31
CA GLN A 65 -22.37 -2.08 -5.59
C GLN A 65 -22.84 -1.38 -4.31
N MET A 66 -22.88 -0.05 -4.33
CA MET A 66 -23.41 0.79 -3.27
C MET A 66 -24.94 0.76 -3.25
N ASP A 67 -25.56 1.19 -2.15
CA ASP A 67 -27.02 1.15 -1.99
C ASP A 67 -27.78 2.05 -2.98
N ASP A 68 -27.13 3.10 -3.49
CA ASP A 68 -27.66 3.96 -4.56
C ASP A 68 -27.49 3.37 -5.98
N GLY A 69 -27.05 2.12 -6.08
CA GLY A 69 -26.84 1.40 -7.33
C GLY A 69 -25.51 1.68 -8.01
N ARG A 70 -24.69 2.63 -7.52
CA ARG A 70 -23.34 2.89 -8.08
C ARG A 70 -22.45 1.67 -7.92
N ARG A 71 -21.79 1.29 -9.02
CA ARG A 71 -20.82 0.19 -9.04
C ARG A 71 -19.40 0.74 -8.95
N ILE A 72 -18.63 0.26 -7.99
CA ILE A 72 -17.23 0.66 -7.79
C ILE A 72 -16.33 -0.24 -8.63
N MET A 73 -15.51 0.38 -9.47
CA MET A 73 -14.50 -0.30 -10.29
C MET A 73 -13.18 0.42 -10.14
N LEU A 74 -12.16 -0.27 -9.62
CA LEU A 74 -10.83 0.30 -9.37
C LEU A 74 -10.16 0.82 -10.66
N LYS A 75 -10.47 0.22 -11.82
CA LYS A 75 -10.00 0.69 -13.14
C LYS A 75 -10.52 2.07 -13.55
N ASN A 76 -11.54 2.61 -12.87
CA ASN A 76 -12.09 3.93 -13.16
C ASN A 76 -11.35 5.06 -12.42
N PHE A 77 -10.43 4.73 -11.51
CA PHE A 77 -9.66 5.73 -10.79
C PHE A 77 -8.67 6.40 -11.75
N GLN A 78 -8.58 7.73 -11.67
CA GLN A 78 -7.73 8.54 -12.55
C GLN A 78 -6.55 9.20 -11.82
N THR A 79 -6.57 9.18 -10.50
CA THR A 79 -5.51 9.69 -9.63
C THR A 79 -4.50 8.59 -9.32
N PRO A 80 -3.21 8.94 -9.14
CA PRO A 80 -2.21 7.98 -8.68
C PRO A 80 -2.64 7.27 -7.40
N ILE A 81 -2.31 5.98 -7.30
CA ILE A 81 -2.55 5.16 -6.11
C ILE A 81 -1.19 4.87 -5.48
N LEU A 82 -1.01 5.24 -4.21
CA LEU A 82 0.12 4.83 -3.40
C LEU A 82 -0.33 3.73 -2.43
N ALA A 83 0.32 2.57 -2.47
CA ALA A 83 0.11 1.48 -1.52
C ALA A 83 1.35 1.31 -0.63
N PHE A 84 1.20 1.54 0.67
CA PHE A 84 2.26 1.33 1.64
C PHE A 84 2.01 0.03 2.42
N ALA A 85 2.94 -0.91 2.32
CA ALA A 85 2.91 -2.18 3.02
C ALA A 85 4.20 -2.39 3.83
N SER A 86 4.20 -3.38 4.73
CA SER A 86 5.39 -3.72 5.51
C SER A 86 5.49 -5.23 5.72
N GLU A 87 6.70 -5.77 5.58
CA GLU A 87 7.02 -7.17 5.90
C GLU A 87 6.85 -7.48 7.41
N GLY A 88 6.88 -6.46 8.26
CA GLY A 88 6.58 -6.61 9.69
C GLY A 88 5.08 -6.64 10.01
N ASP A 89 4.19 -6.44 9.03
CA ASP A 89 2.75 -6.44 9.22
C ASP A 89 2.17 -7.86 9.17
N ASN A 90 1.89 -8.43 10.34
CA ASN A 90 1.28 -9.76 10.47
C ASN A 90 -0.26 -9.77 10.30
N ILE A 91 -0.88 -8.65 9.94
CA ILE A 91 -2.34 -8.53 9.74
C ILE A 91 -2.68 -8.33 8.27
N THR A 92 -1.95 -7.45 7.60
CA THR A 92 -2.06 -7.17 6.18
C THR A 92 -0.66 -7.16 5.55
N PRO A 93 0.00 -8.33 5.45
CA PRO A 93 1.34 -8.44 4.88
C PRO A 93 1.37 -8.01 3.41
N PRO A 94 2.56 -7.77 2.82
CA PRO A 94 2.67 -7.22 1.47
C PRO A 94 1.86 -7.96 0.40
N PRO A 95 1.80 -9.32 0.37
CA PRO A 95 0.93 -10.02 -0.59
C PRO A 95 -0.53 -9.62 -0.46
N GLN A 96 -1.08 -9.59 0.76
CA GLN A 96 -2.46 -9.20 1.01
C GLN A 96 -2.72 -7.73 0.64
N ALA A 97 -1.74 -6.85 0.86
CA ALA A 97 -1.86 -5.42 0.57
C ALA A 97 -1.68 -5.07 -0.93
N LEU A 98 -0.99 -5.91 -1.72
CA LEU A 98 -0.58 -5.60 -3.09
C LEU A 98 -1.20 -6.50 -4.16
N ASN A 99 -1.61 -7.74 -3.84
CA ASN A 99 -2.13 -8.70 -4.83
C ASN A 99 -3.40 -8.22 -5.55
N TRP A 100 -4.16 -7.30 -4.96
CA TRP A 100 -5.29 -6.68 -5.65
C TRP A 100 -4.89 -6.04 -6.99
N ILE A 101 -3.64 -5.56 -7.13
CA ILE A 101 -3.13 -4.94 -8.36
C ILE A 101 -3.20 -5.93 -9.52
N HIS A 102 -2.67 -7.14 -9.33
CA HIS A 102 -2.72 -8.16 -10.37
C HIS A 102 -4.15 -8.70 -10.55
N LYS A 103 -4.95 -8.83 -9.48
CA LYS A 103 -6.34 -9.33 -9.59
C LYS A 103 -7.23 -8.38 -10.37
N VAL A 104 -6.99 -7.07 -10.27
CA VAL A 104 -7.74 -6.03 -10.98
C VAL A 104 -7.23 -5.86 -12.41
N TYR A 105 -5.92 -5.65 -12.59
CA TYR A 105 -5.35 -5.26 -13.89
C TYR A 105 -4.82 -6.44 -14.70
N GLY A 106 -4.34 -7.50 -14.06
CA GLY A 106 -3.75 -8.68 -14.70
C GLY A 106 -2.36 -8.45 -15.30
N THR A 107 -2.12 -7.30 -15.94
CA THR A 107 -0.83 -6.94 -16.56
C THR A 107 -0.51 -5.46 -16.38
N VAL A 108 0.78 -5.10 -16.39
CA VAL A 108 1.20 -3.69 -16.39
C VAL A 108 0.70 -2.95 -17.65
N ASP A 109 0.61 -3.65 -18.79
CA ASP A 109 0.03 -3.09 -20.02
C ASP A 109 -1.42 -2.61 -19.82
N GLU A 110 -2.21 -3.32 -19.02
CA GLU A 110 -3.58 -2.92 -18.69
C GLU A 110 -3.60 -1.68 -17.78
N ILE A 111 -2.68 -1.58 -16.80
CA ILE A 111 -2.50 -0.36 -15.98
C ILE A 111 -2.19 0.83 -16.90
N LYS A 112 -1.21 0.66 -17.80
CA LYS A 112 -0.81 1.66 -18.80
C LYS A 112 -1.98 2.05 -19.71
N ARG A 113 -2.77 1.08 -20.18
CA ARG A 113 -3.96 1.30 -21.01
C ARG A 113 -5.07 2.06 -20.27
N CYS A 114 -5.28 1.78 -18.99
CA CYS A 114 -6.20 2.53 -18.13
C CYS A 114 -5.67 3.95 -17.83
N GLY A 115 -4.40 4.23 -18.14
CA GLY A 115 -3.78 5.51 -17.84
C GLY A 115 -3.63 5.72 -16.33
N GLN A 116 -3.50 4.63 -15.56
CA GLN A 116 -3.38 4.64 -14.11
C GLN A 116 -1.91 4.60 -13.70
N ILE A 117 -1.57 5.24 -12.58
CA ILE A 117 -0.25 5.25 -11.95
C ILE A 117 -0.41 4.54 -10.61
N ILE A 118 0.29 3.43 -10.42
CA ILE A 118 0.29 2.68 -9.15
C ILE A 118 1.72 2.69 -8.63
N ILE A 119 1.88 3.19 -7.42
CA ILE A 119 3.15 3.25 -6.69
C ILE A 119 2.97 2.39 -5.46
N TYR A 120 3.93 1.53 -5.16
CA TYR A 120 3.96 0.81 -3.90
C TYR A 120 5.28 0.98 -3.18
N MET A 121 5.25 0.71 -1.88
CA MET A 121 6.40 0.73 -0.99
C MET A 121 6.27 -0.45 -0.04
N VAL A 122 7.38 -1.17 0.17
CA VAL A 122 7.45 -2.25 1.17
C VAL A 122 8.51 -1.93 2.21
N HIS A 123 8.09 -1.62 3.43
CA HIS A 123 9.02 -1.44 4.54
C HIS A 123 9.39 -2.80 5.17
N LYS A 124 10.64 -2.97 5.61
CA LYS A 124 11.15 -4.28 6.04
C LYS A 124 10.74 -4.74 7.44
N ARG A 125 10.46 -3.82 8.37
CA ARG A 125 10.38 -4.16 9.82
C ARG A 125 9.20 -3.60 10.59
N ILE A 126 8.39 -2.74 9.99
CA ILE A 126 7.36 -2.00 10.74
C ILE A 126 6.15 -2.91 10.95
N GLY A 127 5.64 -3.02 12.17
CA GLY A 127 4.39 -3.72 12.43
C GLY A 127 3.15 -2.95 11.96
N HIS A 128 2.01 -3.62 11.82
CA HIS A 128 0.73 -3.03 11.38
C HIS A 128 0.43 -1.65 12.00
N LEU A 129 0.49 -1.56 13.34
CA LEU A 129 0.24 -0.31 14.06
C LEU A 129 1.35 0.72 13.81
N GLY A 130 2.59 0.26 13.65
CA GLY A 130 3.71 1.16 13.38
C GLY A 130 3.56 1.90 12.06
N ILE A 131 2.84 1.33 11.07
CA ILE A 131 2.51 2.00 9.81
C ILE A 131 1.66 3.25 10.05
N PHE A 132 0.72 3.22 11.02
CA PHE A 132 -0.27 4.29 11.21
C PHE A 132 0.00 5.22 12.40
N VAL A 133 0.62 4.71 13.46
CA VAL A 133 0.72 5.43 14.75
C VAL A 133 2.14 5.60 15.29
N SER A 134 3.17 5.03 14.65
CA SER A 134 4.55 5.19 15.13
C SER A 134 5.19 6.46 14.58
N GLY A 135 5.25 7.51 15.41
CA GLY A 135 5.89 8.79 15.07
C GLY A 135 7.42 8.75 14.96
N SER A 136 8.09 7.65 15.34
CA SER A 136 9.55 7.52 15.26
C SER A 136 10.04 6.53 14.20
N VAL A 137 9.28 5.45 13.94
CA VAL A 137 9.74 4.37 13.03
C VAL A 137 9.30 4.61 11.59
N ALA A 138 8.14 5.23 11.36
CA ALA A 138 7.64 5.48 10.01
C ALA A 138 7.90 6.93 9.54
N LYS A 139 8.57 7.75 10.36
CA LYS A 139 8.69 9.19 10.08
C LYS A 139 9.46 9.45 8.79
N LYS A 140 10.54 8.71 8.55
CA LYS A 140 11.34 8.79 7.32
C LYS A 140 10.46 8.53 6.09
N GLU A 141 9.74 7.40 6.08
CA GLU A 141 8.90 6.99 4.95
C GLU A 141 7.77 7.98 4.71
N HIS A 142 7.09 8.42 5.78
CA HIS A 142 6.01 9.41 5.68
C HIS A 142 6.51 10.76 5.18
N ASP A 143 7.65 11.24 5.69
CA ASP A 143 8.24 12.52 5.27
C ASP A 143 8.62 12.46 3.78
N GLN A 144 9.20 11.33 3.32
CA GLN A 144 9.54 11.14 1.91
C GLN A 144 8.31 10.95 1.02
N ILE A 145 7.27 10.26 1.49
CA ILE A 145 5.99 10.16 0.78
C ILE A 145 5.40 11.57 0.59
N ILE A 146 5.24 12.33 1.67
CA ILE A 146 4.63 13.67 1.64
C ILE A 146 5.46 14.63 0.79
N GLY A 147 6.79 14.63 0.95
CA GLY A 147 7.72 15.46 0.18
C GLY A 147 7.64 15.21 -1.33
N ASN A 148 7.32 13.98 -1.73
CA ASN A 148 7.32 13.56 -3.13
C ASN A 148 5.93 13.33 -3.74
N MET A 149 4.85 13.54 -2.99
CA MET A 149 3.47 13.38 -3.47
C MET A 149 3.19 14.21 -4.73
N GLY A 150 3.81 15.40 -4.85
CA GLY A 150 3.68 16.25 -6.04
C GLY A 150 4.19 15.58 -7.32
N TRP A 151 5.18 14.69 -7.21
CA TRP A 151 5.79 14.00 -8.36
C TRP A 151 4.94 12.86 -8.91
N PHE A 152 4.06 12.28 -8.09
CA PHE A 152 3.28 11.09 -8.47
C PHE A 152 2.43 11.31 -9.73
N GLU A 153 1.90 12.51 -9.90
CA GLU A 153 1.03 12.85 -11.04
C GLU A 153 1.83 13.10 -12.34
N TYR A 154 3.16 13.17 -12.27
CA TYR A 154 4.04 13.37 -13.41
C TYR A 154 4.69 12.08 -13.92
N LEU A 155 4.57 10.98 -13.17
CA LEU A 155 4.98 9.65 -13.63
C LEU A 155 4.19 9.21 -14.88
N ALA A 156 4.75 8.24 -15.62
CA ALA A 156 3.96 7.55 -16.63
C ALA A 156 2.84 6.75 -15.95
N PRO A 157 1.73 6.50 -16.65
CA PRO A 157 0.92 5.33 -16.32
C PRO A 157 1.81 4.07 -16.24
N GLY A 158 1.65 3.27 -15.21
CA GLY A 158 2.55 2.15 -14.92
C GLY A 158 2.50 1.68 -13.47
N LEU A 159 3.32 0.70 -13.17
CA LEU A 159 3.54 0.14 -11.83
C LEU A 159 4.96 0.51 -11.38
N TYR A 160 5.07 1.12 -10.20
CA TYR A 160 6.32 1.63 -9.66
C TYR A 160 6.54 1.17 -8.22
N GLU A 161 7.77 0.86 -7.86
CA GLU A 161 8.20 0.80 -6.47
C GLU A 161 8.89 2.11 -6.08
N MET A 162 8.46 2.71 -4.98
CA MET A 162 9.13 3.85 -4.37
C MET A 162 10.22 3.34 -3.43
N VAL A 163 11.48 3.48 -3.86
CA VAL A 163 12.67 3.08 -3.11
C VAL A 163 13.30 4.32 -2.49
N ILE A 164 13.58 4.27 -1.18
CA ILE A 164 14.23 5.36 -0.43
C ILE A 164 15.65 4.92 -0.07
N GLU A 165 16.64 5.53 -0.70
CA GLU A 165 18.07 5.29 -0.45
C GLU A 165 18.67 6.39 0.43
N GLU A 166 19.68 6.05 1.23
CA GLU A 166 20.51 7.03 1.95
C GLU A 166 21.50 7.68 0.98
N SER A 167 21.55 9.01 0.97
CA SER A 167 22.49 9.77 0.14
C SER A 167 23.91 9.66 0.71
N SER A 168 24.91 9.69 -0.16
CA SER A 168 26.33 9.55 0.22
C SER A 168 26.91 10.77 0.95
N ASN A 169 26.18 11.88 1.04
CA ASN A 169 26.61 13.12 1.72
C ASN A 169 25.85 13.28 3.04
N SER A 170 26.22 12.48 4.03
CA SER A 170 25.60 12.46 5.36
C SER A 170 25.82 13.76 6.14
N ASN A 171 24.77 14.57 6.36
CA ASN A 171 24.71 15.64 7.37
C ASN A 171 23.30 16.22 7.66
N GLY A 172 22.18 15.49 7.47
CA GLY A 172 20.86 15.97 7.89
C GLY A 172 19.61 15.25 7.35
N LEU A 173 18.43 15.84 7.58
CA LEU A 173 17.12 15.32 7.15
C LEU A 173 16.89 15.38 5.62
N ASP A 174 17.81 16.01 4.87
CA ASP A 174 17.85 16.07 3.40
C ASP A 174 18.70 14.93 2.78
N ASP A 175 19.05 13.91 3.58
CA ASP A 175 20.00 12.85 3.22
C ASP A 175 19.36 11.62 2.54
N TYR A 176 18.18 11.75 1.90
CA TYR A 176 17.53 10.63 1.25
C TYR A 176 17.17 10.94 -0.20
N THR A 177 17.55 10.03 -1.10
CA THR A 177 17.17 10.07 -2.51
C THR A 177 16.05 9.06 -2.73
N VAL A 178 14.93 9.51 -3.29
CA VAL A 178 13.84 8.62 -3.70
C VAL A 178 13.98 8.32 -5.17
N ARG A 179 13.85 7.05 -5.49
CA ARG A 179 13.75 6.55 -6.86
C ARG A 179 12.43 5.84 -7.07
N PHE A 180 11.80 6.05 -8.22
CA PHE A 180 10.63 5.29 -8.66
C PHE A 180 11.05 4.25 -9.69
N GLU A 181 11.18 3.00 -9.28
CA GLU A 181 11.58 1.90 -10.16
C GLU A 181 10.37 1.29 -10.87
N GLU A 182 10.41 1.14 -12.20
CA GLU A 182 9.37 0.44 -12.95
C GLU A 182 9.39 -1.05 -12.62
N ARG A 183 8.23 -1.57 -12.20
CA ARG A 183 8.05 -2.98 -11.83
C ARG A 183 7.12 -3.68 -12.80
N GLN A 184 7.27 -4.99 -12.90
CA GLN A 184 6.36 -5.89 -13.60
C GLN A 184 5.42 -6.58 -12.60
N MET A 185 4.48 -7.38 -13.11
CA MET A 185 3.57 -8.12 -12.22
C MET A 185 4.31 -9.23 -11.47
N GLU A 186 5.37 -9.77 -12.07
CA GLU A 186 6.27 -10.77 -11.50
C GLU A 186 6.88 -10.29 -10.18
N ASP A 187 7.28 -9.01 -10.08
CA ASP A 187 7.82 -8.44 -8.84
C ASP A 187 6.81 -8.45 -7.67
N ILE A 188 5.50 -8.34 -7.98
CA ILE A 188 4.44 -8.47 -6.95
C ILE A 188 4.26 -9.95 -6.57
N TYR A 189 4.30 -10.85 -7.55
CA TYR A 189 4.16 -12.29 -7.30
C TYR A 189 5.32 -12.85 -6.47
N GLU A 190 6.53 -12.32 -6.62
CA GLU A 190 7.69 -12.72 -5.81
C GLU A 190 7.52 -12.43 -4.31
N LEU A 191 6.57 -11.55 -3.93
CA LEU A 191 6.24 -11.30 -2.53
C LEU A 191 5.39 -12.42 -1.91
N ASP A 192 4.75 -13.26 -2.73
CA ASP A 192 3.75 -14.25 -2.34
C ASP A 192 4.26 -15.69 -2.53
N ASP A 193 3.78 -16.64 -1.72
CA ASP A 193 4.15 -18.06 -1.81
C ASP A 193 3.25 -18.86 -2.78
N GLY A 194 2.17 -18.23 -3.27
CA GLY A 194 1.39 -18.68 -4.41
C GLY A 194 -0.12 -18.50 -4.24
N ILE A 195 -0.87 -18.70 -5.32
CA ILE A 195 -2.34 -18.49 -5.33
C ILE A 195 -3.16 -19.74 -4.95
N VAL A 196 -2.50 -20.87 -4.68
CA VAL A 196 -3.19 -22.16 -4.44
C VAL A 196 -3.94 -22.14 -3.12
N ASP A 197 -3.39 -21.44 -2.11
CA ASP A 197 -4.02 -21.30 -0.80
C ASP A 197 -5.32 -20.45 -0.83
N GLU A 198 -5.66 -19.82 -1.97
CA GLU A 198 -6.92 -19.09 -2.13
C GLU A 198 -8.12 -20.00 -2.43
N GLU A 199 -7.93 -21.20 -2.99
CA GLU A 199 -9.05 -22.07 -3.41
C GLU A 199 -10.04 -22.41 -2.28
N PRO A 200 -9.59 -22.77 -1.05
CA PRO A 200 -10.50 -23.09 0.05
C PRO A 200 -11.39 -21.90 0.44
N PHE A 201 -10.95 -20.66 0.22
CA PHE A 201 -11.75 -19.48 0.56
C PHE A 201 -13.00 -19.31 -0.30
N GLU A 202 -13.01 -19.83 -1.54
CA GLU A 202 -14.24 -19.85 -2.35
C GLU A 202 -15.29 -20.81 -1.77
N VAL A 203 -14.87 -21.92 -1.17
CA VAL A 203 -15.75 -22.82 -0.41
C VAL A 203 -16.27 -22.12 0.85
N VAL A 204 -15.38 -21.47 1.61
CA VAL A 204 -15.73 -20.68 2.81
C VAL A 204 -16.78 -19.63 2.46
N LYS A 205 -16.67 -18.98 1.31
CA LYS A 205 -17.65 -17.98 0.84
C LYS A 205 -19.04 -18.57 0.67
N GLN A 206 -19.19 -19.76 0.08
CA GLN A 206 -20.49 -20.41 -0.07
C GLN A 206 -21.06 -20.86 1.28
N VAL A 207 -20.23 -21.46 2.13
CA VAL A 207 -20.62 -21.88 3.49
C VAL A 207 -21.05 -20.67 4.32
N SER A 208 -20.30 -19.57 4.26
CA SER A 208 -20.62 -18.31 4.94
C SER A 208 -21.94 -17.71 4.46
N ARG A 209 -22.22 -17.75 3.15
CA ARG A 209 -23.53 -17.32 2.60
C ARG A 209 -24.68 -18.15 3.15
N LEU A 210 -24.53 -19.47 3.21
CA LEU A 210 -25.55 -20.36 3.78
C LEU A 210 -25.75 -20.11 5.27
N ASN A 211 -24.66 -20.03 6.04
CA ASN A 211 -24.71 -19.75 7.48
C ASN A 211 -25.37 -18.41 7.79
N ASN A 212 -25.02 -17.36 7.02
CA ASN A 212 -25.63 -16.06 7.16
C ASN A 212 -27.12 -16.08 6.79
N LEU A 213 -27.53 -16.84 5.77
CA LEU A 213 -28.95 -17.01 5.43
C LEU A 213 -29.70 -17.73 6.57
N ALA A 214 -29.15 -18.83 7.08
CA ALA A 214 -29.73 -19.57 8.20
C ALA A 214 -29.85 -18.69 9.45
N TYR A 215 -28.81 -17.94 9.81
CA TYR A 215 -28.84 -17.00 10.92
C TYR A 215 -29.92 -15.93 10.73
N LYS A 216 -29.99 -15.29 9.56
CA LYS A 216 -30.98 -14.23 9.30
C LYS A 216 -32.41 -14.74 9.34
N THR A 217 -32.65 -15.96 8.87
CA THR A 217 -33.98 -16.57 8.84
C THR A 217 -34.40 -17.08 10.21
N PHE A 218 -33.55 -17.81 10.90
CA PHE A 218 -33.95 -18.59 12.07
C PHE A 218 -33.56 -17.97 13.42
N VAL A 219 -32.48 -17.19 13.49
CA VAL A 219 -31.92 -16.70 14.76
C VAL A 219 -32.13 -15.19 14.93
N SER A 220 -31.87 -14.41 13.88
CA SER A 220 -31.93 -12.96 13.92
C SER A 220 -33.28 -12.38 14.39
N PRO A 221 -34.45 -12.93 14.04
CA PRO A 221 -35.73 -12.39 14.50
C PRO A 221 -35.87 -12.43 16.03
N TRP A 222 -35.45 -13.53 16.64
CA TRP A 222 -35.49 -13.69 18.10
C TRP A 222 -34.50 -12.76 18.80
N LEU A 223 -33.27 -12.68 18.31
CA LEU A 223 -32.25 -11.79 18.89
C LEU A 223 -32.65 -10.32 18.78
N LYS A 224 -33.19 -9.88 17.64
CA LYS A 224 -33.67 -8.49 17.47
C LYS A 224 -34.83 -8.15 18.40
N SER A 225 -35.67 -9.13 18.75
CA SER A 225 -36.76 -8.93 19.72
C SER A 225 -36.26 -8.85 21.17
N LEU A 226 -35.15 -9.51 21.49
CA LEU A 226 -34.59 -9.58 22.86
C LEU A 226 -33.61 -8.45 23.16
N ILE A 227 -32.86 -7.98 22.16
CA ILE A 227 -31.82 -6.95 22.33
C ILE A 227 -32.42 -5.59 22.02
N ASN A 228 -32.73 -4.84 23.08
CA ASN A 228 -33.11 -3.42 23.04
C ASN A 228 -31.97 -2.54 23.58
N GLU A 229 -32.11 -1.21 23.51
CA GLU A 229 -31.03 -0.29 23.90
C GLU A 229 -30.59 -0.45 25.38
N PRO A 230 -31.48 -0.60 26.37
CA PRO A 230 -31.07 -0.89 27.74
C PRO A 230 -30.25 -2.18 27.89
N THR A 231 -30.71 -3.29 27.30
CA THR A 231 -29.99 -4.57 27.35
C THR A 231 -28.65 -4.48 26.60
N ALA A 232 -28.62 -3.80 25.46
CA ALA A 232 -27.40 -3.58 24.69
C ALA A 232 -26.39 -2.75 25.50
N GLU A 233 -26.82 -1.70 26.18
CA GLU A 233 -25.95 -0.91 27.05
C GLU A 233 -25.43 -1.74 28.23
N PHE A 234 -26.28 -2.56 28.85
CA PHE A 234 -25.86 -3.47 29.92
C PHE A 234 -24.77 -4.45 29.44
N ILE A 235 -24.96 -5.09 28.29
CA ILE A 235 -23.96 -5.97 27.67
C ILE A 235 -22.65 -5.20 27.38
N ARG A 236 -22.75 -3.97 26.86
CA ARG A 236 -21.57 -3.12 26.60
C ARG A 236 -20.80 -2.82 27.88
N GLN A 237 -21.48 -2.50 28.98
CA GLN A 237 -20.84 -2.21 30.26
C GLN A 237 -20.19 -3.44 30.88
N LEU A 238 -20.78 -4.62 30.70
CA LEU A 238 -20.22 -5.90 31.14
C LEU A 238 -19.19 -6.50 30.19
N HIS A 239 -18.89 -5.84 29.06
CA HIS A 239 -17.93 -6.36 28.11
C HIS A 239 -16.57 -6.62 28.80
N PRO A 240 -15.93 -7.80 28.60
CA PRO A 240 -14.73 -8.18 29.33
C PRO A 240 -13.62 -7.12 29.31
N LEU A 241 -13.39 -6.49 28.15
CA LEU A 241 -12.39 -5.42 27.99
C LEU A 241 -12.67 -4.17 28.84
N ARG A 242 -13.94 -3.89 29.19
CA ARG A 242 -14.28 -2.81 30.13
C ARG A 242 -14.17 -3.27 31.57
N MET A 243 -14.67 -4.47 31.86
CA MET A 243 -14.63 -5.06 33.20
C MET A 243 -13.20 -5.18 33.73
N GLN A 244 -12.24 -5.55 32.88
CA GLN A 244 -10.80 -5.55 33.22
C GLN A 244 -10.31 -4.17 33.69
N ARG A 245 -10.77 -3.08 33.06
CA ARG A 245 -10.43 -1.70 33.46
C ARG A 245 -11.16 -1.26 34.70
N TYR A 246 -12.43 -1.65 34.87
CA TYR A 246 -13.19 -1.36 36.07
C TYR A 246 -12.58 -2.03 37.30
N ALA A 247 -12.10 -3.26 37.15
CA ALA A 247 -11.39 -3.99 38.20
C ALA A 247 -10.14 -3.26 38.69
N LEU A 248 -9.44 -2.54 37.80
CA LEU A 248 -8.23 -1.77 38.11
C LEU A 248 -8.47 -0.25 37.99
N SER A 249 -9.49 0.25 38.70
CA SER A 249 -9.85 1.67 38.70
C SER A 249 -10.32 2.15 40.07
N ASP A 250 -10.48 3.47 40.22
CA ASP A 250 -11.04 4.10 41.42
C ASP A 250 -12.47 3.66 41.75
N ARG A 251 -13.15 2.95 40.83
CA ARG A 251 -14.45 2.31 41.10
C ARG A 251 -14.34 1.06 41.96
N ASN A 252 -13.17 0.43 42.00
CA ASN A 252 -12.90 -0.73 42.84
C ASN A 252 -12.33 -0.25 44.19
N PRO A 253 -13.04 -0.42 45.33
CA PRO A 253 -12.53 -0.01 46.63
C PRO A 253 -11.18 -0.63 47.01
N PHE A 254 -10.87 -1.84 46.51
CA PHE A 254 -9.58 -2.48 46.72
C PHE A 254 -8.41 -1.75 46.03
N CYS A 255 -8.69 -0.87 45.07
CA CYS A 255 -7.68 -0.05 44.40
C CYS A 255 -7.43 1.30 45.09
N LEU A 256 -8.27 1.72 46.05
CA LEU A 256 -8.12 3.01 46.75
C LEU A 256 -6.72 3.21 47.38
N PRO A 257 -6.10 2.19 48.02
CA PRO A 257 -4.76 2.35 48.59
C PRO A 257 -3.66 2.54 47.53
N ILE A 258 -3.89 2.13 46.28
CA ILE A 258 -2.86 2.11 45.22
C ILE A 258 -2.33 3.53 44.95
N LYS A 259 -3.20 4.55 44.97
CA LYS A 259 -2.77 5.93 44.75
C LYS A 259 -1.73 6.38 45.77
N GLY A 260 -1.99 6.15 47.06
CA GLY A 260 -1.06 6.50 48.13
C GLY A 260 0.22 5.68 48.10
N LEU A 261 0.12 4.37 47.82
CA LEU A 261 1.28 3.49 47.66
C LEU A 261 2.16 3.91 46.47
N ALA A 262 1.55 4.34 45.36
CA ALA A 262 2.27 4.81 44.18
C ALA A 262 2.98 6.14 44.44
N GLU A 263 2.37 7.08 45.18
CA GLU A 263 3.03 8.32 45.61
C GLU A 263 4.23 8.04 46.54
N LEU A 264 4.07 7.11 47.48
CA LEU A 264 5.16 6.67 48.35
C LEU A 264 6.31 6.05 47.54
N ALA A 265 5.98 5.13 46.61
CA ALA A 265 6.94 4.48 45.74
C ALA A 265 7.71 5.49 44.88
N ARG A 266 7.03 6.51 44.33
CA ARG A 266 7.69 7.61 43.60
C ARG A 266 8.63 8.42 44.49
N SER A 267 8.23 8.75 45.71
CA SER A 267 9.07 9.52 46.65
C SER A 267 10.33 8.78 47.10
N GLN A 268 10.29 7.45 47.09
CA GLN A 268 11.39 6.58 47.52
C GLN A 268 12.11 5.89 46.34
N ARG A 269 11.78 6.27 45.10
CA ARG A 269 12.34 5.66 43.88
C ARG A 269 13.86 5.82 43.84
N LYS A 270 14.57 4.69 43.74
CA LYS A 270 16.02 4.64 43.51
C LYS A 270 16.33 3.78 42.29
N VAL A 271 16.93 4.39 41.27
CA VAL A 271 17.33 3.68 40.04
C VAL A 271 18.40 2.66 40.38
N VAL A 272 18.21 1.42 39.92
CA VAL A 272 19.14 0.32 40.12
C VAL A 272 20.22 0.39 39.03
N SER A 273 21.48 0.05 39.36
CA SER A 273 22.56 0.01 38.36
C SER A 273 22.26 -1.03 37.27
N GLN A 274 22.59 -0.71 36.02
CA GLN A 274 22.45 -1.62 34.87
C GLN A 274 23.31 -2.89 35.00
N ASP A 275 24.43 -2.80 35.72
CA ASP A 275 25.31 -3.95 35.99
C ASP A 275 24.76 -4.91 37.06
N ASN A 276 23.54 -4.68 37.56
CA ASN A 276 22.94 -5.53 38.58
C ASN A 276 22.52 -6.89 37.99
N PHE A 277 23.05 -7.98 38.55
CA PHE A 277 22.70 -9.35 38.18
C PHE A 277 21.19 -9.65 38.19
N PHE A 278 20.42 -9.05 39.10
CA PHE A 278 18.97 -9.26 39.16
C PHE A 278 18.22 -8.67 37.96
N ILE A 279 18.74 -7.59 37.34
CA ILE A 279 18.16 -7.04 36.10
C ILE A 279 18.40 -8.01 34.95
N GLN A 280 19.62 -8.53 34.79
CA GLN A 280 19.94 -9.51 33.75
C GLN A 280 19.09 -10.78 33.91
N TYR A 281 18.87 -11.24 35.14
CA TYR A 281 18.01 -12.39 35.42
C TYR A 281 16.54 -12.12 35.12
N GLU A 282 16.05 -10.91 35.42
CA GLU A 282 14.70 -10.45 35.07
C GLU A 282 14.49 -10.42 33.55
N GLU A 283 15.43 -9.83 32.80
CA GLU A 283 15.42 -9.79 31.34
C GLU A 283 15.39 -11.20 30.75
N PHE A 284 16.22 -12.11 31.28
CA PHE A 284 16.22 -13.51 30.86
C PHE A 284 14.87 -14.21 31.07
N ILE A 285 14.22 -14.00 32.23
CA ILE A 285 12.88 -14.54 32.50
C ILE A 285 11.86 -13.92 31.53
N SER A 286 11.95 -12.61 31.31
CA SER A 286 11.05 -11.88 30.44
C SER A 286 11.14 -12.38 29.00
N ASP A 287 12.36 -12.55 28.47
CA ASP A 287 12.62 -13.10 27.14
C ASP A 287 12.17 -14.55 27.05
N SER A 288 12.37 -15.35 28.09
CA SER A 288 11.87 -16.73 28.15
C SER A 288 10.34 -16.77 28.05
N LEU A 289 9.63 -15.93 28.81
CA LEU A 289 8.17 -15.86 28.77
C LEU A 289 7.65 -15.38 27.41
N LYS A 290 8.29 -14.35 26.85
CA LYS A 290 8.00 -13.86 25.50
C LYS A 290 8.15 -14.98 24.47
N ASN A 291 9.29 -15.67 24.46
CA ASN A 291 9.57 -16.76 23.52
C ASN A 291 8.56 -17.91 23.66
N ASN A 292 8.19 -18.29 24.89
CA ASN A 292 7.15 -19.31 25.12
C ASN A 292 5.78 -18.89 24.55
N LEU A 293 5.40 -17.62 24.69
CA LEU A 293 4.17 -17.10 24.12
C LEU A 293 4.22 -17.02 22.59
N ASP A 294 5.39 -16.69 22.02
CA ASP A 294 5.62 -16.74 20.57
C ASP A 294 5.52 -18.18 20.04
N TYR A 295 6.14 -19.16 20.72
CA TYR A 295 5.98 -20.58 20.36
C TYR A 295 4.52 -21.05 20.45
N PHE A 296 3.80 -20.62 21.49
CA PHE A 296 2.36 -20.92 21.60
C PHE A 296 1.57 -20.34 20.44
N ARG A 297 1.84 -19.08 20.04
CA ARG A 297 1.22 -18.45 18.87
C ARG A 297 1.48 -19.30 17.63
N ASP A 298 2.74 -19.61 17.35
CA ASP A 298 3.11 -20.30 16.12
C ASP A 298 2.47 -21.70 16.06
N PHE A 299 2.48 -22.43 17.17
CA PHE A 299 1.79 -23.72 17.28
C PHE A 299 0.27 -23.61 17.07
N ARG A 300 -0.36 -22.61 17.71
CA ARG A 300 -1.80 -22.37 17.55
C ARG A 300 -2.15 -22.03 16.12
N ASP A 301 -1.39 -21.14 15.48
CA ASP A 301 -1.66 -20.65 14.14
C ASP A 301 -1.50 -21.78 13.11
N SER A 302 -0.43 -22.58 13.21
CA SER A 302 -0.28 -23.79 12.39
C SER A 302 -1.40 -24.81 12.63
N SER A 303 -1.85 -24.99 13.88
CA SER A 303 -2.96 -25.89 14.20
C SER A 303 -4.29 -25.39 13.61
N GLN A 304 -4.54 -24.08 13.66
CA GLN A 304 -5.73 -23.47 13.09
C GLN A 304 -5.72 -23.56 11.56
N GLU A 305 -4.59 -23.32 10.92
CA GLU A 305 -4.43 -23.50 9.47
C GLU A 305 -4.65 -24.96 9.06
N PHE A 306 -4.08 -25.91 9.81
CA PHE A 306 -4.28 -27.33 9.56
C PHE A 306 -5.76 -27.72 9.63
N VAL A 307 -6.48 -27.28 10.68
CA VAL A 307 -7.92 -27.54 10.83
C VAL A 307 -8.71 -26.86 9.73
N PHE A 308 -8.33 -25.63 9.34
CA PHE A 308 -8.95 -24.91 8.23
C PHE A 308 -8.83 -25.69 6.92
N LYS A 309 -7.62 -26.12 6.55
CA LYS A 309 -7.36 -26.91 5.34
C LYS A 309 -8.09 -28.26 5.39
N LEU A 310 -8.07 -28.95 6.54
CA LEU A 310 -8.79 -30.21 6.74
C LEU A 310 -10.30 -30.08 6.48
N ILE A 311 -10.90 -28.96 6.90
CA ILE A 311 -12.31 -28.71 6.70
C ILE A 311 -12.56 -28.27 5.25
N TYR A 312 -11.95 -27.17 4.80
CA TYR A 312 -12.39 -26.47 3.59
C TYR A 312 -11.67 -26.90 2.30
N ASP A 313 -10.46 -27.45 2.39
CA ASP A 313 -9.71 -27.93 1.22
C ASP A 313 -10.05 -29.39 0.87
N ASN A 314 -10.92 -30.04 1.64
CA ASN A 314 -11.35 -31.41 1.40
C ASN A 314 -12.15 -31.54 0.08
N PRO A 315 -11.85 -32.55 -0.77
CA PRO A 315 -12.57 -32.81 -2.01
C PRO A 315 -14.10 -32.87 -1.89
N TRP A 316 -14.63 -33.39 -0.77
CA TRP A 316 -16.08 -33.42 -0.53
C TRP A 316 -16.66 -32.02 -0.42
N MET A 317 -16.00 -31.11 0.30
CA MET A 317 -16.46 -29.73 0.43
C MET A 317 -16.42 -29.00 -0.91
N LYS A 318 -15.35 -29.20 -1.70
CA LYS A 318 -15.26 -28.71 -3.09
C LYS A 318 -16.39 -29.27 -3.97
N THR A 319 -16.83 -30.51 -3.74
CA THR A 319 -17.93 -31.13 -4.49
C THR A 319 -19.30 -30.58 -4.10
N PHE A 320 -19.59 -30.45 -2.79
CA PHE A 320 -20.90 -30.02 -2.30
C PHE A 320 -21.17 -28.53 -2.48
N PHE A 321 -20.15 -27.69 -2.24
CA PHE A 321 -20.29 -26.24 -2.32
C PHE A 321 -19.82 -25.68 -3.67
N GLY A 322 -19.15 -26.50 -4.47
CA GLY A 322 -18.49 -26.11 -5.70
C GLY A 322 -17.24 -25.28 -5.40
N THR A 323 -16.13 -25.60 -6.04
CA THR A 323 -15.20 -24.52 -6.40
C THR A 323 -15.90 -23.77 -7.51
N SER A 324 -16.43 -22.58 -7.24
CA SER A 324 -16.80 -21.75 -8.36
C SER A 324 -15.51 -21.59 -9.16
N LYS A 325 -15.47 -22.14 -10.38
CA LYS A 325 -14.76 -21.45 -11.45
C LYS A 325 -15.54 -20.17 -11.74
N ASP A 326 -15.70 -19.32 -10.73
CA ASP A 326 -15.42 -17.92 -10.91
C ASP A 326 -13.90 -17.81 -11.17
N THR A 327 -13.38 -18.51 -12.21
CA THR A 327 -12.65 -17.80 -13.26
C THR A 327 -13.39 -16.52 -13.34
N VAL A 328 -12.83 -15.46 -12.73
CA VAL A 328 -13.31 -14.07 -12.78
C VAL A 328 -14.08 -14.03 -14.05
N LYS A 329 -15.43 -14.08 -13.96
CA LYS A 329 -16.24 -14.26 -15.16
C LYS A 329 -15.92 -13.00 -15.88
N GLU A 330 -14.99 -13.18 -16.80
CA GLU A 330 -14.03 -12.15 -17.08
C GLU A 330 -15.00 -11.03 -17.53
N LEU A 331 -14.85 -9.81 -17.07
CA LEU A 331 -15.39 -8.72 -17.87
C LEU A 331 -14.30 -8.39 -18.89
N PRO A 332 -13.76 -9.34 -19.71
CA PRO A 332 -12.85 -8.92 -20.71
C PRO A 332 -13.78 -8.28 -21.75
N MET A 333 -13.36 -7.16 -22.25
CA MET A 333 -13.29 -7.18 -23.70
C MET A 333 -12.49 -8.43 -24.06
N THR A 334 -13.12 -9.50 -24.57
CA THR A 334 -12.50 -10.80 -24.95
C THR A 334 -11.07 -10.58 -25.43
N LYS A 335 -10.03 -11.40 -25.13
CA LYS A 335 -8.64 -11.13 -25.58
C LYS A 335 -8.54 -10.58 -27.03
N LYS A 336 -9.42 -11.04 -27.94
CA LYS A 336 -9.67 -10.45 -29.27
C LYS A 336 -10.13 -8.98 -29.31
N LYS A 337 -11.11 -8.56 -28.50
CA LYS A 337 -11.53 -7.16 -28.32
C LYS A 337 -10.45 -6.30 -27.64
N ILE A 338 -9.72 -6.78 -26.63
CA ILE A 338 -8.54 -6.06 -26.08
C ILE A 338 -7.51 -5.89 -27.20
N PHE A 339 -7.09 -6.96 -27.85
CA PHE A 339 -6.14 -6.91 -28.95
C PHE A 339 -6.60 -5.95 -30.08
N ARG A 340 -7.87 -6.00 -30.49
CA ARG A 340 -8.43 -5.09 -31.50
C ARG A 340 -8.49 -3.64 -31.03
N ALA A 341 -8.82 -3.39 -29.76
CA ALA A 341 -8.82 -2.05 -29.18
C ALA A 341 -7.39 -1.50 -29.09
N THR A 342 -6.44 -2.33 -28.65
CA THR A 342 -5.01 -2.00 -28.59
C THR A 342 -4.43 -1.72 -29.97
N GLU A 343 -4.78 -2.48 -31.01
CA GLU A 343 -4.31 -2.21 -32.38
C GLU A 343 -4.93 -0.93 -32.97
N LYS A 344 -6.23 -0.70 -32.77
CA LYS A 344 -6.86 0.58 -33.16
C LYS A 344 -6.21 1.76 -32.44
N GLU A 345 -5.91 1.59 -31.16
CA GLU A 345 -5.28 2.62 -30.34
C GLU A 345 -3.83 2.87 -30.77
N LYS A 346 -3.04 1.83 -31.05
CA LYS A 346 -1.71 1.99 -31.65
C LYS A 346 -1.74 2.75 -32.97
N VAL A 347 -2.71 2.46 -33.85
CA VAL A 347 -2.86 3.19 -35.12
C VAL A 347 -3.20 4.67 -34.86
N ARG A 348 -4.08 4.96 -33.90
CA ARG A 348 -4.40 6.34 -33.48
C ARG A 348 -3.16 7.06 -32.95
N LEU A 349 -2.43 6.43 -32.04
CA LEU A 349 -1.22 6.97 -31.41
C LEU A 349 -0.07 7.16 -32.41
N ARG A 350 0.06 6.31 -33.44
CA ARG A 350 1.02 6.54 -34.55
C ARG A 350 0.76 7.85 -35.28
N LYS A 351 -0.51 8.15 -35.59
CA LYS A 351 -0.89 9.38 -36.26
C LYS A 351 -0.70 10.60 -35.36
N LEU A 352 -0.94 10.45 -34.05
CA LEU A 352 -0.67 11.50 -33.06
C LEU A 352 0.82 11.74 -32.83
N ALA A 353 1.66 10.69 -32.92
CA ALA A 353 3.10 10.81 -32.74
C ALA A 353 3.76 11.78 -33.74
N GLU A 354 3.20 11.91 -34.94
CA GLU A 354 3.64 12.83 -36.01
C GLU A 354 3.15 14.26 -35.80
N LYS A 355 2.17 14.47 -34.92
CA LYS A 355 1.58 15.78 -34.62
C LYS A 355 2.17 16.35 -33.34
N GLY A 356 2.21 17.67 -33.27
CA GLY A 356 2.70 18.43 -32.12
C GLY A 356 3.85 19.36 -32.48
N GLY A 357 4.13 20.30 -31.59
CA GLY A 357 5.20 21.27 -31.74
C GLY A 357 6.32 21.03 -30.74
N PHE A 358 7.00 22.13 -30.40
CA PHE A 358 8.13 22.10 -29.47
C PHE A 358 7.77 21.57 -28.07
N ILE A 359 6.55 21.80 -27.60
CA ILE A 359 6.12 21.42 -26.24
C ILE A 359 6.03 19.89 -26.12
N GLU A 360 5.26 19.27 -27.02
CA GLU A 360 5.07 17.82 -27.06
C GLU A 360 6.37 17.09 -27.34
N ALA A 361 7.20 17.65 -28.24
CA ALA A 361 8.54 17.13 -28.52
C ALA A 361 9.46 17.20 -27.29
N SER A 362 9.42 18.30 -26.53
CA SER A 362 10.23 18.46 -25.31
C SER A 362 9.85 17.43 -24.26
N ILE A 363 8.55 17.33 -23.93
CA ILE A 363 8.05 16.36 -22.95
C ILE A 363 8.36 14.92 -23.39
N ARG A 364 8.21 14.61 -24.68
CA ARG A 364 8.55 13.29 -25.22
C ARG A 364 10.05 12.96 -25.05
N VAL A 365 10.93 13.93 -25.31
CA VAL A 365 12.38 13.76 -25.14
C VAL A 365 12.75 13.59 -23.68
N MET A 366 12.22 14.46 -22.79
CA MET A 366 12.46 14.39 -21.34
C MET A 366 12.12 13.00 -20.82
N ARG A 367 10.95 12.49 -21.19
CA ARG A 367 10.49 11.15 -20.78
C ARG A 367 11.27 9.99 -21.40
N ALA A 368 11.70 10.14 -22.65
CA ALA A 368 12.46 9.09 -23.33
C ALA A 368 13.85 8.89 -22.72
N VAL A 369 14.43 9.98 -22.19
CA VAL A 369 15.71 9.95 -21.49
C VAL A 369 15.50 9.43 -20.07
N ALA A 370 14.66 10.09 -19.26
CA ALA A 370 14.44 9.70 -17.87
C ALA A 370 13.87 8.27 -17.70
N GLY A 371 13.10 7.78 -18.68
CA GLY A 371 12.59 6.41 -18.67
C GLY A 371 13.55 5.35 -19.24
N ALA A 372 14.77 5.72 -19.65
CA ALA A 372 15.70 4.78 -20.27
C ALA A 372 16.24 3.73 -19.29
N ASP A 373 16.31 4.08 -18.01
CA ASP A 373 16.96 3.28 -16.97
C ASP A 373 15.97 2.43 -16.15
N LEU A 374 14.72 2.27 -16.64
CA LEU A 374 13.64 1.54 -15.97
C LEU A 374 13.34 2.06 -14.55
N GLY A 375 13.76 3.26 -14.22
CA GLY A 375 13.40 3.97 -12.99
C GLY A 375 13.69 5.44 -13.15
N ILE A 376 12.95 6.29 -12.45
CA ILE A 376 13.08 7.75 -12.52
C ILE A 376 13.53 8.26 -11.16
N ASP A 377 14.61 9.04 -11.15
CA ASP A 377 15.14 9.71 -9.94
C ASP A 377 14.44 11.07 -9.73
N ILE A 378 14.30 11.51 -8.48
CA ILE A 378 13.84 12.88 -8.19
C ILE A 378 14.74 13.91 -8.89
N LEU A 379 16.06 13.69 -8.96
CA LEU A 379 16.97 14.65 -9.58
C LEU A 379 16.64 14.91 -11.05
N GLU A 380 16.18 13.88 -11.77
CA GLU A 380 15.71 14.03 -13.15
C GLU A 380 14.41 14.82 -13.23
N PHE A 381 13.51 14.66 -12.25
CA PHE A 381 12.28 15.46 -12.13
C PHE A 381 12.59 16.93 -11.84
N GLU A 382 13.51 17.22 -10.92
CA GLU A 382 13.95 18.58 -10.61
C GLU A 382 14.65 19.25 -11.81
N ALA A 383 15.44 18.49 -12.56
CA ALA A 383 16.03 18.95 -13.80
C ALA A 383 14.95 19.26 -14.85
N ALA A 384 13.96 18.38 -15.02
CA ALA A 384 12.84 18.61 -15.91
C ALA A 384 12.03 19.85 -15.51
N GLU A 385 11.75 20.04 -14.21
CA GLU A 385 11.06 21.22 -13.69
C GLU A 385 11.86 22.50 -13.97
N THR A 386 13.17 22.49 -13.71
CA THR A 386 14.07 23.61 -13.99
C THR A 386 14.04 23.98 -15.48
N ILE A 387 14.00 23.00 -16.37
CA ILE A 387 13.90 23.22 -17.82
C ILE A 387 12.55 23.84 -18.20
N ILE A 388 11.45 23.34 -17.62
CA ILE A 388 10.09 23.87 -17.84
C ILE A 388 10.01 25.33 -17.41
N GLN A 389 10.50 25.65 -16.21
CA GLN A 389 10.49 27.01 -15.66
C GLN A 389 11.35 27.99 -16.47
N LYS A 390 12.51 27.55 -16.99
CA LYS A 390 13.41 28.40 -17.80
C LYS A 390 12.93 28.60 -19.24
N SER A 391 12.08 27.71 -19.76
CA SER A 391 11.58 27.80 -21.13
C SER A 391 10.34 28.69 -21.22
N LYS A 392 10.44 29.81 -21.96
CA LYS A 392 9.29 30.72 -22.19
C LYS A 392 8.06 30.02 -22.79
N ARG A 393 8.24 28.94 -23.55
CA ARG A 393 7.15 28.19 -24.19
C ARG A 393 6.56 27.09 -23.30
N LEU A 394 7.33 26.54 -22.36
CA LEU A 394 6.84 25.49 -21.45
C LEU A 394 6.22 26.10 -20.19
N ARG A 395 6.76 27.23 -19.71
CA ARG A 395 6.26 27.97 -18.54
C ARG A 395 4.82 28.49 -18.70
N THR A 396 4.32 28.58 -19.93
CA THR A 396 2.93 29.02 -20.20
C THR A 396 1.89 27.92 -19.97
N LEU A 397 2.31 26.66 -19.82
CA LEU A 397 1.41 25.56 -19.53
C LEU A 397 0.96 25.63 -18.08
N ASN A 398 -0.35 25.48 -17.86
CA ASN A 398 -0.83 25.21 -16.51
C ASN A 398 -0.56 23.74 -16.12
N PRO A 399 -0.62 23.39 -14.81
CA PRO A 399 -0.31 22.03 -14.36
C PRO A 399 -1.20 20.95 -14.99
N GLU A 400 -2.48 21.21 -15.20
CA GLU A 400 -3.42 20.25 -15.81
C GLU A 400 -3.10 19.97 -17.28
N GLN A 401 -2.78 21.01 -18.06
CA GLN A 401 -2.34 20.90 -19.44
C GLN A 401 -1.04 20.10 -19.53
N TYR A 402 -0.08 20.39 -18.63
CA TYR A 402 1.15 19.61 -18.58
C TYR A 402 0.86 18.14 -18.30
N LYS A 403 0.07 17.82 -17.26
CA LYS A 403 -0.32 16.43 -16.92
C LYS A 403 -0.97 15.72 -18.11
N GLN A 404 -1.87 16.40 -18.82
CA GLN A 404 -2.56 15.83 -19.98
C GLN A 404 -1.59 15.53 -21.13
N ILE A 405 -0.72 16.48 -21.49
CA ILE A 405 0.29 16.29 -22.54
C ILE A 405 1.29 15.20 -22.12
N ASN A 406 1.73 15.22 -20.86
CA ASN A 406 2.63 14.24 -20.28
C ASN A 406 2.07 12.81 -20.38
N LYS A 407 0.80 12.63 -20.01
CA LYS A 407 0.07 11.36 -20.15
C LYS A 407 -0.03 10.91 -21.60
N GLU A 408 -0.35 11.82 -22.52
CA GLU A 408 -0.44 11.50 -23.95
C GLU A 408 0.92 11.11 -24.55
N GLN A 409 1.99 11.86 -24.25
CA GLN A 409 3.34 11.53 -24.73
C GLN A 409 3.85 10.21 -24.11
N ALA A 410 3.51 9.91 -22.86
CA ALA A 410 3.79 8.61 -22.22
C ALA A 410 3.16 7.45 -23.00
N LEU A 411 1.87 7.58 -23.33
CA LEU A 411 1.13 6.57 -24.09
C LEU A 411 1.72 6.39 -25.50
N ILE A 412 2.14 7.47 -26.16
CA ILE A 412 2.80 7.41 -27.48
C ILE A 412 4.13 6.67 -27.40
N LEU A 413 4.99 7.02 -26.44
CA LEU A 413 6.28 6.36 -26.22
C LEU A 413 6.11 4.87 -25.92
N HIS A 414 5.12 4.51 -25.13
CA HIS A 414 4.82 3.12 -24.81
C HIS A 414 4.29 2.33 -26.01
N ALA A 415 3.26 2.85 -26.69
CA ALA A 415 2.58 2.12 -27.75
C ALA A 415 3.44 1.97 -29.01
N VAL A 416 4.27 2.98 -29.32
CA VAL A 416 5.07 3.04 -30.56
C VAL A 416 6.45 3.69 -30.38
N PRO A 417 7.33 3.12 -29.53
CA PRO A 417 8.58 3.75 -29.08
C PRO A 417 9.49 4.18 -30.23
N ARG A 418 9.67 3.32 -31.23
CA ARG A 418 10.50 3.65 -32.40
C ARG A 418 9.92 4.82 -33.19
N LYS A 419 8.61 4.79 -33.48
CA LYS A 419 7.95 5.81 -34.28
C LYS A 419 7.88 7.14 -33.54
N ALA A 420 7.58 7.11 -32.23
CA ALA A 420 7.53 8.27 -31.34
C ALA A 420 8.81 9.11 -31.37
N LEU A 421 9.98 8.45 -31.38
CA LEU A 421 11.26 9.14 -31.50
C LEU A 421 11.51 9.59 -32.93
N THR A 422 11.33 8.73 -33.94
CA THR A 422 11.60 9.12 -35.34
C THR A 422 10.69 10.23 -35.85
N SER A 423 9.48 10.35 -35.32
CA SER A 423 8.55 11.41 -35.71
C SER A 423 8.96 12.78 -35.18
N LEU A 424 9.90 12.88 -34.23
CA LEU A 424 10.52 14.15 -33.85
C LEU A 424 11.16 14.86 -35.05
N ALA A 425 11.70 14.11 -36.03
CA ALA A 425 12.23 14.69 -37.26
C ALA A 425 11.14 15.24 -38.20
N GLN A 426 9.92 14.73 -38.07
CA GLN A 426 8.76 15.02 -38.93
C GLN A 426 7.83 16.09 -38.33
N MET A 427 8.00 16.42 -37.05
CA MET A 427 7.28 17.49 -36.37
C MET A 427 7.70 18.87 -36.89
N GLU A 428 6.82 19.87 -36.76
CA GLU A 428 7.06 21.25 -37.17
C GLU A 428 8.06 21.97 -36.23
N LEU A 429 9.32 21.54 -36.28
CA LEU A 429 10.41 22.03 -35.42
C LEU A 429 11.46 22.79 -36.25
N SER A 430 11.80 24.01 -35.81
CA SER A 430 12.92 24.74 -36.41
C SER A 430 14.28 24.11 -36.06
N SER A 431 15.34 24.42 -36.81
CA SER A 431 16.69 23.95 -36.47
C SER A 431 17.16 24.39 -35.07
N ARG A 432 16.68 25.55 -34.60
CA ARG A 432 16.92 26.03 -33.23
C ARG A 432 16.19 25.18 -32.20
N ASP A 433 14.96 24.78 -32.50
CA ASP A 433 14.16 23.91 -31.63
C ASP A 433 14.80 22.52 -31.51
N LYS A 434 15.28 21.94 -32.61
CA LYS A 434 15.99 20.65 -32.61
C LYS A 434 17.26 20.69 -31.76
N LYS A 435 18.05 21.76 -31.86
CA LYS A 435 19.22 21.97 -30.98
C LYS A 435 18.81 22.07 -29.51
N ARG A 436 17.77 22.84 -29.22
CA ARG A 436 17.28 23.01 -27.85
C ARG A 436 16.73 21.71 -27.26
N LEU A 437 16.03 20.89 -28.05
CA LEU A 437 15.55 19.57 -27.63
C LEU A 437 16.70 18.64 -27.26
N TYR A 438 17.78 18.67 -28.03
CA TYR A 438 18.96 17.88 -27.71
C TYR A 438 19.65 18.36 -26.43
N ASP A 439 19.76 19.68 -26.22
CA ASP A 439 20.29 20.24 -24.96
C ASP A 439 19.45 19.80 -23.75
N VAL A 440 18.12 19.78 -23.89
CA VAL A 440 17.20 19.28 -22.85
C VAL A 440 17.45 17.80 -22.55
N ALA A 441 17.64 16.98 -23.58
CA ALA A 441 17.95 15.57 -23.41
C ALA A 441 19.23 15.36 -22.59
N VAL A 442 20.28 16.12 -22.92
CA VAL A 442 21.58 16.05 -22.24
C VAL A 442 21.49 16.53 -20.78
N GLN A 443 20.70 17.57 -20.51
CA GLN A 443 20.53 18.07 -19.14
C GLN A 443 19.85 17.06 -18.21
N ILE A 444 18.92 16.25 -18.73
CA ILE A 444 18.24 15.23 -17.95
C ILE A 444 19.16 14.03 -17.71
N ALA A 445 19.84 13.53 -18.74
CA ALA A 445 20.76 12.39 -18.64
C ALA A 445 22.04 12.65 -17.81
N LEU A 446 22.22 13.87 -17.31
CA LEU A 446 23.33 14.27 -16.45
C LEU A 446 22.83 14.74 -15.08
N ALA A 447 21.52 14.65 -14.83
CA ALA A 447 20.91 15.11 -13.59
C ALA A 447 21.17 14.14 -12.44
N ASP A 448 21.11 12.84 -12.71
CA ASP A 448 21.63 11.85 -11.79
C ASP A 448 23.14 11.66 -12.09
N GLU A 449 23.99 11.71 -11.08
CA GLU A 449 25.45 11.54 -11.27
C GLU A 449 25.84 10.12 -11.76
N LYS A 450 24.84 9.28 -12.01
CA LYS A 450 24.92 7.88 -12.40
C LYS A 450 24.74 7.62 -13.90
N SER A 451 24.87 8.62 -14.79
CA SER A 451 24.63 8.46 -16.25
C SER A 451 24.92 7.07 -16.83
N GLU A 452 23.88 6.23 -16.92
CA GLU A 452 24.00 4.82 -17.20
C GLU A 452 24.26 4.58 -18.71
N THR A 453 24.68 3.37 -19.05
CA THR A 453 24.93 3.00 -20.47
C THR A 453 23.71 3.17 -21.38
N ARG A 454 22.49 3.11 -20.84
CA ARG A 454 21.24 3.15 -21.61
C ARG A 454 20.85 4.57 -22.00
N GLU A 455 20.92 5.54 -21.09
CA GLU A 455 20.70 6.95 -21.40
C GLU A 455 21.64 7.46 -22.50
N LYS A 456 22.93 7.13 -22.40
CA LYS A 456 23.93 7.46 -23.42
C LYS A 456 23.57 6.88 -24.79
N GLY A 457 22.97 5.68 -24.82
CA GLY A 457 22.41 5.07 -26.02
C GLY A 457 21.24 5.86 -26.59
N THR A 458 20.31 6.28 -25.73
CA THR A 458 19.16 7.12 -26.10
C THR A 458 19.60 8.48 -26.64
N LEU A 459 20.57 9.15 -26.01
CA LEU A 459 21.15 10.41 -26.47
C LEU A 459 21.75 10.30 -27.87
N LYS A 460 22.59 9.28 -28.12
CA LYS A 460 23.17 9.05 -29.45
C LYS A 460 22.09 8.86 -30.52
N ARG A 461 21.01 8.17 -30.18
CA ARG A 461 19.88 7.96 -31.08
C ARG A 461 19.11 9.25 -31.35
N LEU A 462 18.84 10.05 -30.32
CA LEU A 462 18.19 11.36 -30.44
C LEU A 462 19.02 12.32 -31.30
N HIS A 463 20.35 12.36 -31.09
CA HIS A 463 21.26 13.15 -31.92
C HIS A 463 21.11 12.78 -33.40
N ARG A 464 21.15 11.47 -33.72
CA ARG A 464 21.00 11.00 -35.10
C ARG A 464 19.66 11.38 -35.70
N ILE A 465 18.56 11.33 -34.95
CA ILE A 465 17.21 11.63 -35.45
C ILE A 465 17.00 13.14 -35.66
N LEU A 466 17.52 13.97 -34.75
CA LEU A 466 17.30 15.41 -34.79
C LEU A 466 18.20 16.11 -35.82
N PHE A 467 19.39 15.57 -36.10
CA PHE A 467 20.38 16.21 -36.98
C PHE A 467 20.71 15.42 -38.25
N SER A 468 19.95 14.35 -38.55
CA SER A 468 19.87 13.77 -39.91
C SER A 468 18.88 14.57 -40.76
#